data_AF-A0A931ABR6-F1
#
_entry.id   AF-A0A931ABR6-F1
#
_cell.length_a   1.000
_cell.length_b   1.000
_cell.length_c   1.000
_cell.angle_alpha   90.00
_cell.angle_beta   90.00
_cell.angle_gamma   90.00
#
_symmetry.space_group_name_H-M   'P 1'
#
loop_
_entity.id
_entity.type
_entity.pdbx_description
1 polymer ?
#
loop_
_entity_poly.entity_id
_entity_poly.type
_entity_poly.pdbx_seq_one_letter_code
_entity_poly.pdbx_strand_id
1 'polypeptide(L)'
;MVRVDQRKAFGDAFRAARLMEDLAGTLRVFAVIEEAGEPELIDEDLIERLARAIHDRYVLDAARRGDLPGLNGSMTPWAELTEPKKEQNRRQAADIGLKLRAVGCVLAPSTDAPGAFPFSDAEVELLARMEHARWMKHHTGHGWTHGPERNEERKQHPDILDWNALPEESRDKDRATVRNLPDVLADAGFRIVRLTPAKDHQ
;
A
#
# COMPACT_ATOMS: atom_id res chain seq x y z
N MET A 1 -25.13 -32.75 43.78
CA MET A 1 -24.03 -33.62 43.31
C MET A 1 -24.45 -34.10 41.93
N VAL A 2 -23.89 -33.69 40.79
CA VAL A 2 -22.48 -33.54 40.37
C VAL A 2 -22.34 -32.31 39.44
N ARG A 3 -21.13 -31.75 39.43
CA ARG A 3 -20.66 -30.52 38.76
C ARG A 3 -19.75 -30.92 37.58
N VAL A 4 -20.06 -30.55 36.33
CA VAL A 4 -19.17 -30.57 35.13
C VAL A 4 -19.90 -29.78 34.03
N ASP A 5 -19.37 -28.92 33.18
CA ASP A 5 -18.17 -28.07 33.12
C ASP A 5 -18.46 -27.11 31.95
N GLN A 6 -18.09 -25.84 32.09
CA GLN A 6 -18.31 -24.82 31.07
C GLN A 6 -17.31 -25.02 29.92
N ARG A 7 -17.76 -25.44 28.74
CA ARG A 7 -16.98 -25.32 27.50
C ARG A 7 -17.81 -25.66 26.25
N LYS A 8 -18.70 -24.76 25.82
CA LYS A 8 -19.19 -24.70 24.43
C LYS A 8 -19.63 -23.29 24.08
N ALA A 9 -19.29 -22.89 22.85
CA ALA A 9 -19.66 -21.66 22.13
C ALA A 9 -18.68 -20.46 22.24
N PHE A 10 -17.40 -20.70 21.95
CA PHE A 10 -16.55 -19.71 21.26
C PHE A 10 -16.84 -19.73 19.74
N GLY A 11 -18.12 -19.63 19.39
CA GLY A 11 -18.63 -19.76 18.01
C GLY A 11 -19.34 -18.52 17.46
N ASP A 12 -19.48 -17.45 18.26
CA ASP A 12 -20.39 -16.34 17.93
C ASP A 12 -19.71 -14.99 17.64
N ALA A 13 -18.38 -14.92 17.60
CA ALA A 13 -17.67 -13.64 17.39
C ALA A 13 -17.05 -13.44 15.98
N PHE A 14 -17.27 -14.34 15.02
CA PHE A 14 -16.71 -14.22 13.66
C PHE A 14 -17.75 -14.47 12.58
N ARG A 15 -18.91 -13.79 12.66
CA ARG A 15 -19.82 -13.70 11.52
C ARG A 15 -19.46 -12.47 10.67
N ALA A 16 -18.77 -12.74 9.56
CA ALA A 16 -18.52 -11.92 8.37
C ALA A 16 -17.36 -10.90 8.37
N ALA A 17 -16.11 -11.37 8.51
CA ALA A 17 -14.93 -10.58 8.10
C ALA A 17 -14.05 -11.38 7.12
N ARG A 18 -13.84 -10.82 5.92
CA ARG A 18 -12.99 -11.37 4.85
C ARG A 18 -11.54 -10.95 5.12
N LEU A 19 -10.66 -11.89 5.44
CA LEU A 19 -9.23 -11.67 5.71
C LEU A 19 -8.38 -12.01 4.48
N MET A 20 -7.27 -11.28 4.28
CA MET A 20 -6.44 -11.34 3.07
C MET A 20 -4.97 -11.65 3.43
N GLU A 21 -4.51 -12.89 3.21
CA GLU A 21 -3.09 -13.26 3.39
C GLU A 21 -2.63 -14.32 2.36
N ASP A 22 -1.36 -14.22 1.92
CA ASP A 22 -0.49 -15.37 1.64
C ASP A 22 1.00 -15.02 1.86
N LEU A 23 1.80 -16.02 2.24
CA LEU A 23 3.20 -15.99 2.71
C LEU A 23 4.24 -15.51 1.67
N ALA A 24 3.84 -15.20 0.43
CA ALA A 24 4.76 -14.99 -0.70
C ALA A 24 4.88 -13.53 -1.20
N GLY A 25 4.27 -12.56 -0.52
CA GLY A 25 4.42 -11.14 -0.90
C GLY A 25 3.34 -10.58 -1.83
N THR A 26 2.46 -11.42 -2.38
CA THR A 26 1.33 -10.99 -3.22
C THR A 26 0.09 -10.68 -2.37
N LEU A 27 -0.60 -9.57 -2.67
CA LEU A 27 -1.88 -9.21 -2.03
C LEU A 27 -3.01 -10.10 -2.60
N ARG A 28 -3.54 -11.05 -1.80
CA ARG A 28 -4.62 -11.97 -2.23
C ARG A 28 -5.93 -11.77 -1.45
N VAL A 29 -7.07 -11.69 -2.15
CA VAL A 29 -8.45 -11.56 -1.63
C VAL A 29 -9.16 -12.91 -1.48
N PHE A 30 -8.95 -13.65 -0.41
CA PHE A 30 -9.72 -14.90 -0.22
C PHE A 30 -11.17 -14.62 0.20
N ALA A 31 -12.15 -15.22 -0.49
CA ALA A 31 -13.55 -15.25 -0.07
C ALA A 31 -13.72 -16.45 0.88
N VAL A 32 -14.22 -16.22 2.10
CA VAL A 32 -14.74 -17.31 2.93
C VAL A 32 -16.20 -17.50 2.53
N ILE A 33 -16.41 -18.21 1.42
CA ILE A 33 -17.63 -18.98 1.20
C ILE A 33 -17.14 -20.41 1.02
N GLU A 34 -17.52 -21.31 1.93
CA GLU A 34 -17.33 -22.74 1.74
C GLU A 34 -18.16 -23.19 0.54
N GLU A 35 -17.68 -22.97 -0.68
CA GLU A 35 -18.04 -23.75 -1.86
C GLU A 35 -17.09 -23.40 -3.01
N ALA A 36 -16.62 -24.44 -3.67
CA ALA A 36 -15.51 -24.46 -4.61
C ALA A 36 -15.61 -23.39 -5.73
N GLY A 37 -14.51 -22.67 -5.95
CA GLY A 37 -14.33 -21.76 -7.08
C GLY A 37 -12.93 -21.14 -7.09
N GLU A 38 -11.95 -21.94 -7.52
CA GLU A 38 -10.63 -21.60 -8.08
C GLU A 38 -9.79 -20.42 -7.50
N PRO A 39 -8.54 -20.65 -7.03
CA PRO A 39 -7.64 -19.63 -6.45
C PRO A 39 -7.13 -18.49 -7.36
N GLU A 40 -7.73 -18.25 -8.54
CA GLU A 40 -7.11 -17.50 -9.64
C GLU A 40 -7.69 -16.09 -9.90
N LEU A 41 -8.62 -15.61 -9.06
CA LEU A 41 -9.39 -14.39 -9.33
C LEU A 41 -8.85 -13.09 -8.69
N ILE A 42 -7.57 -13.00 -8.32
CA ILE A 42 -7.03 -11.79 -7.65
C ILE A 42 -5.85 -11.11 -8.38
N ASP A 43 -5.22 -11.71 -9.37
CA ASP A 43 -3.83 -11.33 -9.65
C ASP A 43 -3.59 -10.11 -10.57
N GLU A 44 -4.64 -9.46 -11.10
CA GLU A 44 -4.43 -8.32 -12.03
C GLU A 44 -5.44 -7.16 -11.85
N ASP A 45 -6.69 -7.46 -11.48
CA ASP A 45 -7.76 -6.44 -11.34
C ASP A 45 -7.61 -5.59 -10.07
N LEU A 46 -7.20 -6.19 -8.94
CA LEU A 46 -6.99 -5.46 -7.69
C LEU A 46 -5.78 -4.52 -7.79
N ILE A 47 -4.67 -5.01 -8.35
CA ILE A 47 -3.46 -4.22 -8.55
C ILE A 47 -3.76 -3.02 -9.45
N GLU A 48 -4.50 -3.23 -10.55
CA GLU A 48 -4.89 -2.14 -11.47
C GLU A 48 -5.82 -1.13 -10.79
N ARG A 49 -6.79 -1.59 -9.99
CA ARG A 49 -7.68 -0.71 -9.22
C ARG A 49 -6.92 0.15 -8.21
N LEU A 50 -6.00 -0.45 -7.46
CA LEU A 50 -5.16 0.26 -6.48
C LEU A 50 -4.20 1.22 -7.19
N ALA A 51 -3.58 0.80 -8.29
CA ALA A 51 -2.68 1.63 -9.08
C ALA A 51 -3.37 2.88 -9.64
N ARG A 52 -4.61 2.72 -10.11
CA ARG A 52 -5.45 3.85 -10.55
C ARG A 52 -5.77 4.80 -9.41
N ALA A 53 -6.17 4.29 -8.23
CA ALA A 53 -6.47 5.12 -7.07
C ALA A 53 -5.25 5.94 -6.59
N ILE A 54 -4.06 5.32 -6.59
CA ILE A 54 -2.79 6.00 -6.32
C ILE A 54 -2.60 7.18 -7.30
N HIS A 55 -2.74 6.91 -8.60
CA HIS A 55 -2.53 7.91 -9.65
C HIS A 55 -3.56 9.05 -9.60
N ASP A 56 -4.85 8.71 -9.44
CA ASP A 56 -5.92 9.70 -9.36
C ASP A 56 -5.69 10.64 -8.17
N ARG A 57 -5.23 10.11 -7.02
CA ARG A 57 -4.88 10.93 -5.86
C ARG A 57 -3.65 11.82 -6.12
N TYR A 58 -2.61 11.32 -6.79
CA TYR A 58 -1.48 12.15 -7.22
C TYR A 58 -1.94 13.32 -8.09
N VAL A 59 -2.82 13.08 -9.07
CA VAL A 59 -3.37 14.12 -9.94
C VAL A 59 -4.18 15.15 -9.15
N LEU A 60 -5.02 14.70 -8.22
CA LEU A 60 -5.80 15.58 -7.34
C LEU A 60 -4.90 16.46 -6.46
N ASP A 61 -3.86 15.88 -5.86
CA ASP A 61 -2.94 16.62 -4.99
C ASP A 61 -2.06 17.59 -5.78
N ALA A 62 -1.66 17.23 -7.00
CA ALA A 62 -0.97 18.15 -7.91
C ALA A 62 -1.86 19.34 -8.32
N ALA A 63 -3.13 19.08 -8.64
CA ALA A 63 -4.10 20.14 -8.93
C ALA A 63 -4.32 21.07 -7.72
N ARG A 64 -4.38 20.52 -6.49
CA ARG A 64 -4.51 21.31 -5.25
C ARG A 64 -3.31 22.21 -4.97
N ARG A 65 -2.10 21.81 -5.38
CA ARG A 65 -0.89 22.65 -5.30
C ARG A 65 -0.84 23.74 -6.38
N GLY A 66 -1.75 23.71 -7.35
CA GLY A 66 -1.76 24.62 -8.49
C GLY A 66 -0.80 24.22 -9.61
N ASP A 67 -0.33 22.96 -9.63
CA ASP A 67 0.50 22.44 -10.73
C ASP A 67 -0.35 22.45 -12.02
N LEU A 68 0.23 22.89 -13.15
CA LEU A 68 -0.50 22.95 -14.42
C LEU A 68 -0.68 21.55 -15.03
N PRO A 69 -1.87 21.20 -15.55
CA PRO A 69 -2.06 19.97 -16.32
C PRO A 69 -1.03 19.88 -17.47
N GLY A 70 -0.31 18.77 -17.54
CA GLY A 70 0.74 18.56 -18.54
C GLY A 70 2.12 19.16 -18.22
N LEU A 71 2.29 19.87 -17.08
CA LEU A 71 3.59 20.39 -16.63
C LEU A 71 4.63 19.27 -16.49
N ASN A 72 4.19 18.13 -16.00
CA ASN A 72 4.86 16.85 -16.20
C ASN A 72 3.83 15.89 -16.82
N GLY A 73 4.23 15.05 -17.76
CA GLY A 73 3.31 14.12 -18.44
C GLY A 73 2.71 13.03 -17.54
N SER A 74 2.82 13.18 -16.21
CA SER A 74 2.20 12.32 -15.20
C SER A 74 0.89 12.93 -14.69
N MET A 75 0.57 14.18 -15.04
CA MET A 75 -0.71 14.83 -14.73
C MET A 75 -1.74 14.64 -15.86
N THR A 76 -1.92 13.41 -16.32
CA THR A 76 -2.91 13.04 -17.34
C THR A 76 -3.88 12.00 -16.79
N PRO A 77 -5.08 11.86 -17.37
CA PRO A 77 -5.99 10.78 -16.99
C PRO A 77 -5.31 9.41 -17.08
N TRP A 78 -5.66 8.47 -16.19
CA TRP A 78 -5.08 7.12 -16.19
C TRP A 78 -5.08 6.45 -17.57
N ALA A 79 -6.16 6.62 -18.35
CA ALA A 79 -6.29 6.06 -19.69
C ALA A 79 -5.22 6.57 -20.67
N GLU A 80 -4.73 7.79 -20.46
CA GLU A 80 -3.75 8.48 -21.30
C GLU A 80 -2.32 8.39 -20.73
N LEU A 81 -2.16 7.78 -19.55
CA LEU A 81 -0.87 7.59 -18.92
C LEU A 81 -0.03 6.59 -19.71
N THR A 82 1.27 6.88 -19.86
CA THR A 82 2.18 5.95 -20.55
C THR A 82 2.35 4.66 -19.76
N GLU A 83 2.54 3.52 -20.44
CA GLU A 83 2.69 2.22 -19.77
C GLU A 83 3.83 2.18 -18.72
N PRO A 84 5.00 2.80 -18.93
CA PRO A 84 6.02 2.87 -17.87
C PRO A 84 5.54 3.54 -16.59
N LYS A 85 4.67 4.54 -16.69
CA LYS A 85 4.12 5.25 -15.53
C LYS A 85 2.98 4.47 -14.88
N LYS A 86 2.13 3.79 -15.65
CA LYS A 86 1.14 2.84 -15.09
C LYS A 86 1.84 1.72 -14.33
N GLU A 87 2.90 1.17 -14.91
CA GLU A 87 3.71 0.12 -14.29
C GLU A 87 4.35 0.57 -12.98
N GLN A 88 4.80 1.83 -12.88
CA GLN A 88 5.28 2.39 -11.61
C GLN A 88 4.18 2.38 -10.53
N ASN A 89 2.94 2.75 -10.87
CA ASN A 89 1.81 2.72 -9.94
C ASN A 89 1.41 1.28 -9.56
N ARG A 90 1.41 0.33 -10.52
CA ARG A 90 1.14 -1.10 -10.23
C ARG A 90 2.14 -1.70 -9.27
N ARG A 91 3.43 -1.38 -9.42
CA ARG A 91 4.48 -1.83 -8.49
C ARG A 91 4.32 -1.24 -7.10
N GLN A 92 3.91 0.03 -7.00
CA GLN A 92 3.59 0.62 -5.70
C GLN A 92 2.40 -0.10 -5.06
N ALA A 93 1.35 -0.39 -5.83
CA ALA A 93 0.18 -1.13 -5.36
C ALA A 93 0.52 -2.56 -4.88
N ALA A 94 1.37 -3.29 -5.61
CA ALA A 94 1.79 -4.64 -5.25
C ALA A 94 2.48 -4.71 -3.87
N ASP A 95 3.25 -3.68 -3.52
CA ASP A 95 3.98 -3.63 -2.25
C ASP A 95 3.12 -3.23 -1.04
N ILE A 96 1.88 -2.77 -1.24
CA ILE A 96 1.00 -2.34 -0.13
C ILE A 96 0.82 -3.47 0.88
N GLY A 97 0.55 -4.69 0.41
CA GLY A 97 0.35 -5.84 1.29
C GLY A 97 1.60 -6.21 2.12
N LEU A 98 2.80 -6.02 1.57
CA LEU A 98 4.05 -6.22 2.30
C LEU A 98 4.24 -5.15 3.38
N LYS A 99 3.95 -3.89 3.05
CA LYS A 99 4.03 -2.76 3.98
C LYS A 99 3.07 -2.90 5.16
N LEU A 100 1.79 -3.18 4.88
CA LEU A 100 0.80 -3.34 5.95
C LEU A 100 1.18 -4.47 6.91
N ARG A 101 1.67 -5.61 6.39
CA ARG A 101 2.12 -6.73 7.24
C ARG A 101 3.28 -6.37 8.16
N ALA A 102 4.23 -5.54 7.70
CA ALA A 102 5.36 -5.10 8.52
C ALA A 102 4.93 -4.33 9.78
N VAL A 103 3.71 -3.80 9.80
CA VAL A 103 3.11 -3.09 10.94
C VAL A 103 1.89 -3.83 11.52
N GLY A 104 1.80 -5.14 11.29
CA GLY A 104 0.72 -5.98 11.83
C GLY A 104 -0.67 -5.60 11.32
N CYS A 105 -0.76 -5.11 10.08
CA CYS A 105 -2.00 -4.69 9.45
C CYS A 105 -2.29 -5.49 8.19
N VAL A 106 -3.57 -5.56 7.82
CA VAL A 106 -4.06 -6.18 6.58
C VAL A 106 -5.03 -5.24 5.87
N LEU A 107 -5.25 -5.51 4.58
CA LEU A 107 -6.24 -4.82 3.79
C LEU A 107 -7.57 -5.59 3.83
N ALA A 108 -8.70 -4.89 3.99
CA ALA A 108 -10.03 -5.48 3.94
C ALA A 108 -10.94 -4.64 3.02
N PRO A 109 -11.87 -5.25 2.28
CA PRO A 109 -12.90 -4.50 1.56
C PRO A 109 -13.74 -3.64 2.51
N SER A 110 -14.17 -2.46 2.06
CA SER A 110 -15.06 -1.59 2.83
C SER A 110 -15.95 -0.77 1.92
N THR A 111 -17.20 -0.61 2.33
CA THR A 111 -18.18 0.32 1.75
C THR A 111 -18.40 1.55 2.64
N ASP A 112 -17.71 1.62 3.78
CA ASP A 112 -17.86 2.70 4.73
C ASP A 112 -17.13 3.95 4.24
N ALA A 113 -17.53 5.12 4.76
CA ALA A 113 -16.83 6.37 4.50
C ALA A 113 -15.33 6.25 4.84
N PRO A 114 -14.43 7.00 4.16
CA PRO A 114 -13.00 6.90 4.33
C PRO A 114 -12.59 6.87 5.81
N GLY A 115 -12.14 5.70 6.25
CA GLY A 115 -11.74 5.50 7.63
C GLY A 115 -10.33 6.03 7.80
N ALA A 116 -10.17 7.14 8.52
CA ALA A 116 -8.85 7.56 9.01
C ALA A 116 -8.20 6.39 9.75
N PHE A 117 -7.07 5.90 9.23
CA PHE A 117 -6.27 4.88 9.89
C PHE A 117 -5.03 5.55 10.48
N PRO A 118 -4.96 5.71 11.81
CA PRO A 118 -3.81 6.36 12.44
C PRO A 118 -2.65 5.38 12.51
N PHE A 119 -1.70 5.51 11.58
CA PHE A 119 -0.34 5.00 11.81
C PHE A 119 0.33 5.83 12.91
N SER A 120 1.02 5.16 13.82
CA SER A 120 1.95 5.81 14.74
C SER A 120 3.16 6.37 13.99
N ASP A 121 3.87 7.33 14.58
CA ASP A 121 5.08 7.91 13.96
C ASP A 121 6.14 6.85 13.65
N ALA A 122 6.27 5.83 14.50
CA ALA A 122 7.19 4.72 14.30
C ALA A 122 6.78 3.85 13.10
N GLU A 123 5.49 3.58 12.93
CA GLU A 123 4.96 2.87 11.76
C GLU A 123 5.15 3.70 10.49
N VAL A 124 4.89 5.02 10.54
CA VAL A 124 5.12 5.92 9.40
C VAL A 124 6.59 5.89 8.97
N GLU A 125 7.52 6.01 9.91
CA GLU A 125 8.96 5.98 9.62
C GLU A 125 9.42 4.63 9.07
N LEU A 126 8.92 3.51 9.60
CA LEU A 126 9.22 2.18 9.09
C LEU A 126 8.73 2.01 7.64
N LEU A 127 7.47 2.36 7.39
CA LEU A 127 6.86 2.19 6.07
C LEU A 127 7.47 3.14 5.03
N ALA A 128 7.88 4.35 5.44
CA ALA A 128 8.56 5.30 4.57
C ALA A 128 9.95 4.79 4.14
N ARG A 129 10.70 4.15 5.05
CA ARG A 129 11.95 3.45 4.70
C ARG A 129 11.72 2.33 3.71
N MET A 130 10.64 1.57 3.86
CA MET A 130 10.27 0.51 2.91
C MET A 130 9.89 1.08 1.54
N GLU A 131 9.18 2.21 1.51
CA GLU A 131 8.83 2.95 0.29
C GLU A 131 10.07 3.41 -0.47
N HIS A 132 11.01 4.06 0.23
CA HIS A 132 12.29 4.48 -0.33
C HIS A 132 13.13 3.29 -0.81
N ALA A 133 13.22 2.22 -0.02
CA ALA A 133 13.97 1.02 -0.41
C ALA A 133 13.42 0.39 -1.70
N ARG A 134 12.10 0.35 -1.88
CA ARG A 134 11.48 -0.09 -3.13
C ARG A 134 11.83 0.86 -4.28
N TRP A 135 11.71 2.17 -4.07
CA TRP A 135 12.06 3.19 -5.08
C TRP A 135 13.53 3.08 -5.52
N MET A 136 14.45 2.96 -4.56
CA MET A 136 15.88 2.72 -4.76
C MET A 136 16.14 1.46 -5.56
N LYS A 137 15.55 0.33 -5.16
CA LYS A 137 15.71 -0.96 -5.85
C LYS A 137 15.25 -0.87 -7.30
N HIS A 138 14.13 -0.19 -7.55
CA HIS A 138 13.66 0.05 -8.90
C HIS A 138 14.66 0.88 -9.72
N HIS A 139 15.03 2.07 -9.24
CA HIS A 139 15.87 3.00 -9.99
C HIS A 139 17.27 2.43 -10.26
N THR A 140 17.93 1.91 -9.23
CA THR A 140 19.25 1.28 -9.38
C THR A 140 19.22 0.08 -10.31
N GLY A 141 18.17 -0.76 -10.23
CA GLY A 141 17.95 -1.86 -11.17
C GLY A 141 17.72 -1.43 -12.63
N HIS A 142 17.36 -0.17 -12.86
CA HIS A 142 17.21 0.41 -14.21
C HIS A 142 18.40 1.29 -14.61
N GLY A 143 19.51 1.17 -13.90
CA GLY A 143 20.78 1.85 -14.18
C GLY A 143 20.87 3.28 -13.68
N TRP A 144 19.97 3.70 -12.78
CA TRP A 144 20.09 5.00 -12.14
C TRP A 144 21.18 5.01 -11.07
N THR A 145 21.88 6.14 -10.96
CA THR A 145 22.98 6.36 -10.02
C THR A 145 22.81 7.67 -9.27
N HIS A 146 23.53 7.84 -8.17
CA HIS A 146 23.57 9.11 -7.46
C HIS A 146 24.16 10.23 -8.34
N GLY A 147 23.57 11.42 -8.28
CA GLY A 147 24.13 12.65 -8.81
C GLY A 147 23.53 13.85 -8.09
N PRO A 148 24.20 15.02 -8.10
CA PRO A 148 23.77 16.18 -7.31
C PRO A 148 22.40 16.75 -7.74
N GLU A 149 21.99 16.47 -8.99
CA GLU A 149 20.73 16.90 -9.57
C GLU A 149 20.13 15.76 -10.41
N ARG A 150 18.83 15.84 -10.69
CA ARG A 150 18.16 14.86 -11.56
C ARG A 150 18.62 15.06 -13.00
N ASN A 151 19.12 14.00 -13.62
CA ASN A 151 19.52 13.98 -15.02
C ASN A 151 19.00 12.69 -15.68
N GLU A 152 18.04 12.82 -16.59
CA GLU A 152 17.42 11.67 -17.28
C GLU A 152 18.40 10.98 -18.24
N GLU A 153 19.18 11.74 -19.02
CA GLU A 153 20.10 11.21 -20.04
C GLU A 153 21.20 10.33 -19.41
N ARG A 154 21.73 10.79 -18.28
CA ARG A 154 22.78 10.10 -17.51
C ARG A 154 22.20 9.17 -16.45
N LYS A 155 20.88 9.12 -16.29
CA LYS A 155 20.16 8.40 -15.24
C LYS A 155 20.73 8.70 -13.85
N GLN A 156 20.72 9.97 -13.47
CA GLN A 156 21.19 10.42 -12.15
C GLN A 156 20.05 11.02 -11.33
N HIS A 157 19.99 10.73 -10.04
CA HIS A 157 19.00 11.33 -9.14
C HIS A 157 19.63 11.65 -7.77
N PRO A 158 19.32 12.82 -7.16
CA PRO A 158 19.88 13.24 -5.87
C PRO A 158 19.47 12.33 -4.73
N ASP A 159 18.25 11.80 -4.77
CA ASP A 159 17.74 10.91 -3.73
C ASP A 159 18.25 9.46 -3.83
N ILE A 160 19.20 9.13 -4.74
CA ILE A 160 19.85 7.81 -4.74
C ILE A 160 20.90 7.76 -3.63
N LEU A 161 20.43 7.71 -2.40
CA LEU A 161 21.20 7.71 -1.17
C LEU A 161 20.55 6.76 -0.15
N ASP A 162 21.34 6.30 0.82
CA ASP A 162 20.82 5.58 1.98
C ASP A 162 19.84 6.47 2.76
N TRP A 163 18.83 5.86 3.39
CA TRP A 163 17.78 6.59 4.12
C TRP A 163 18.31 7.64 5.09
N ASN A 164 19.36 7.31 5.85
CA ASN A 164 19.93 8.21 6.85
C ASN A 164 20.73 9.38 6.23
N ALA A 165 21.10 9.29 4.96
CA ALA A 165 21.81 10.32 4.22
C ALA A 165 20.86 11.23 3.40
N LEU A 166 19.56 10.88 3.32
CA LEU A 166 18.58 11.69 2.63
C LEU A 166 18.30 13.01 3.35
N PRO A 167 18.15 14.12 2.61
CA PRO A 167 17.55 15.34 3.12
C PRO A 167 16.20 15.07 3.79
N GLU A 168 15.87 15.81 4.85
CA GLU A 168 14.60 15.64 5.56
C GLU A 168 13.40 15.81 4.62
N GLU A 169 13.48 16.80 3.72
CA GLU A 169 12.44 17.06 2.71
C GLU A 169 12.21 15.85 1.79
N SER A 170 13.26 15.11 1.43
CA SER A 170 13.12 13.90 0.61
C SER A 170 12.48 12.77 1.41
N ARG A 171 12.87 12.58 2.68
CA ARG A 171 12.22 11.60 3.58
C ARG A 171 10.75 11.93 3.83
N ASP A 172 10.41 13.21 3.91
CA ASP A 172 9.03 13.66 4.12
C ASP A 172 8.10 13.31 2.96
N LYS A 173 8.61 13.19 1.72
CA LYS A 173 7.82 12.71 0.58
C LYS A 173 7.38 11.26 0.76
N ASP A 174 8.27 10.38 1.23
CA ASP A 174 7.92 8.98 1.54
C ASP A 174 6.96 8.90 2.73
N ARG A 175 7.18 9.70 3.78
CA ARG A 175 6.25 9.75 4.93
C ARG A 175 4.86 10.27 4.54
N ALA A 176 4.79 11.29 3.68
CA ALA A 176 3.52 11.78 3.14
C ALA A 176 2.80 10.70 2.33
N THR A 177 3.54 9.92 1.53
CA THR A 177 2.99 8.77 0.79
C THR A 177 2.35 7.76 1.73
N VAL A 178 3.02 7.42 2.85
CA VAL A 178 2.47 6.50 3.86
C VAL A 178 1.24 7.09 4.55
N ARG A 179 1.28 8.37 4.94
CA ARG A 179 0.15 9.05 5.60
C ARG A 179 -1.09 9.14 4.71
N ASN A 180 -0.89 9.24 3.39
CA ASN A 180 -1.98 9.28 2.41
C ASN A 180 -2.51 7.88 2.03
N LEU A 181 -1.81 6.80 2.40
CA LEU A 181 -2.21 5.43 2.05
C LEU A 181 -3.64 5.06 2.48
N PRO A 182 -4.12 5.40 3.71
CA PRO A 182 -5.49 5.06 4.11
C PRO A 182 -6.55 5.67 3.18
N ASP A 183 -6.34 6.92 2.76
CA ASP A 183 -7.22 7.63 1.85
C ASP A 183 -7.23 7.01 0.45
N VAL A 184 -6.06 6.66 -0.08
CA VAL A 184 -5.93 5.97 -1.37
C VAL A 184 -6.66 4.63 -1.36
N LEU A 185 -6.54 3.88 -0.26
CA LEU A 185 -7.24 2.60 -0.10
C LEU A 185 -8.76 2.80 0.00
N ALA A 186 -9.21 3.85 0.69
CA ALA A 186 -10.63 4.19 0.78
C ALA A 186 -11.23 4.56 -0.57
N ASP A 187 -10.54 5.36 -1.40
CA ASP A 187 -10.96 5.67 -2.77
C ASP A 187 -11.09 4.37 -3.62
N ALA A 188 -10.24 3.39 -3.33
CA ALA A 188 -10.30 2.07 -3.93
C ALA A 188 -11.30 1.10 -3.26
N GLY A 189 -12.12 1.53 -2.29
CA GLY A 189 -13.11 0.68 -1.62
C GLY A 189 -12.53 -0.33 -0.62
N PHE A 190 -11.40 0.02 0.00
CA PHE A 190 -10.72 -0.79 1.01
C PHE A 190 -10.43 0.03 2.28
N ARG A 191 -10.17 -0.69 3.37
CA ARG A 191 -9.72 -0.14 4.64
C ARG A 191 -8.54 -0.95 5.17
N ILE A 192 -7.77 -0.31 6.04
CA ILE A 192 -6.72 -0.99 6.80
C ILE A 192 -7.32 -1.54 8.09
N VAL A 193 -6.95 -2.76 8.45
CA VAL A 193 -7.34 -3.42 9.71
C VAL A 193 -6.07 -3.84 10.44
N ARG A 194 -5.95 -3.44 11.71
CA ARG A 194 -4.84 -3.88 12.58
C ARG A 194 -5.17 -5.25 13.17
N LEU A 195 -4.26 -6.19 12.99
CA LEU A 195 -4.37 -7.51 13.60
C LEU A 195 -4.04 -7.38 15.09
N THR A 196 -4.94 -7.86 15.95
CA THR A 196 -4.61 -8.02 17.37
C THR A 196 -3.88 -9.36 17.53
N PRO A 197 -2.80 -9.43 18.32
CA PRO A 197 -2.17 -10.71 18.62
C PRO A 197 -3.20 -11.63 19.27
N ALA A 198 -3.26 -12.89 18.84
CA ALA A 198 -4.01 -13.90 19.57
C ALA A 198 -3.48 -13.93 21.01
N LYS A 199 -4.38 -13.82 22.00
CA LYS A 199 -3.99 -14.04 23.39
C LYS A 199 -3.58 -15.50 23.51
N ASP A 200 -2.31 -15.77 23.74
CA ASP A 200 -1.85 -17.10 24.13
C ASP A 200 -2.63 -17.52 25.38
N HIS A 201 -3.44 -18.57 25.23
CA HIS A 201 -4.06 -19.23 26.38
C HIS A 201 -2.98 -20.06 27.08
N GLN A 202 -2.48 -19.51 28.18
CA GLN A 202 -1.67 -20.24 29.16
C GLN A 202 -2.50 -21.30 29.88
#